data_AF-A0A967RX44-F1
#
_entry.id   AF-A0A967RX44-F1
#
_cell.length_a   1.000
_cell.length_b   1.000
_cell.length_c   1.000
_cell.angle_alpha   90.00
_cell.angle_beta   90.00
_cell.angle_gamma   90.00
#
_symmetry.space_group_name_H-M   'P 1'
#
loop_
_entity.id
_entity.type
_entity.pdbx_description
1 polymer ?
#
loop_
_entity_poly.entity_id
_entity_poly.type
_entity_poly.pdbx_seq_one_letter_code
_entity_poly.pdbx_strand_id
1 'polypeptide(L)'
;MTDGGMDPDGGGEPMRECADSETCDNGLDDDCDGVVEEGCTCTPGETAVCFSGNPAGRNVGQCGDGTMLCEGSFEFGEWGPCEGESLEQPEMCDVAGLDEDCDGAANEDCECVEGDPPLPCGTDEGECVAGVQNCVLGSRTACEGATGPTAELCDGLDNDCDGNVDEMLTRSCGTDVGACAFGTETCADGGWGACEGGTAPGTESCDGTDDDCDGSVDENVMRDCGSDVGACGFGTELCTSGAFGECMGATDPVAESCNGSDD
;
A
#
# COMPACT_ATOMS: atom_id res chain seq x y z
N MET A 1 28.80 13.19 46.24
CA MET A 1 27.76 12.15 46.45
C MET A 1 27.12 11.96 45.09
N THR A 2 27.29 10.75 44.59
CA THR A 2 27.10 10.25 43.22
C THR A 2 25.64 10.22 42.77
N ASP A 3 25.43 10.45 41.47
CA ASP A 3 24.88 9.48 40.49
C ASP A 3 24.72 10.23 39.14
N GLY A 4 25.14 9.74 37.97
CA GLY A 4 25.32 8.35 37.55
C GLY A 4 24.23 8.00 36.53
N GLY A 5 24.56 8.03 35.24
CA GLY A 5 23.71 7.59 34.12
C GLY A 5 24.43 7.90 32.80
N MET A 6 25.42 7.12 32.38
CA MET A 6 25.28 5.91 31.54
C MET A 6 24.55 6.21 30.23
N ASP A 7 25.33 6.69 29.27
CA ASP A 7 25.05 6.54 27.84
C ASP A 7 25.54 5.13 27.43
N PRO A 8 24.65 4.22 26.99
CA PRO A 8 25.01 2.86 26.62
C PRO A 8 24.80 2.66 25.13
N ASP A 9 25.85 2.87 24.31
CA ASP A 9 26.13 2.25 23.00
C ASP A 9 27.47 2.89 22.53
N GLY A 10 28.63 2.24 22.56
CA GLY A 10 29.03 1.26 21.56
C GLY A 10 30.14 1.82 20.64
N GLY A 11 31.35 2.06 21.20
CA GLY A 11 32.63 2.14 20.45
C GLY A 11 32.74 3.07 19.24
N GLY A 12 32.84 4.38 19.45
CA GLY A 12 33.48 5.30 18.49
C GLY A 12 34.82 5.76 19.05
N GLU A 13 35.93 5.36 18.44
CA GLU A 13 37.24 5.96 18.71
C GLU A 13 37.17 7.47 18.41
N PRO A 14 37.98 8.33 19.06
CA PRO A 14 37.93 9.76 18.79
C PRO A 14 38.51 10.02 17.40
N MET A 15 37.64 10.07 16.39
CA MET A 15 37.94 10.72 15.13
C MET A 15 38.51 12.09 15.48
N ARG A 16 39.72 12.39 15.03
CA ARG A 16 40.38 13.64 15.36
C ARG A 16 39.57 14.77 14.69
N GLU A 17 38.68 15.39 15.47
CA GLU A 17 37.84 16.50 15.02
C GLU A 17 38.71 17.64 14.48
N CYS A 18 38.22 18.31 13.44
CA CYS A 18 38.81 19.51 12.87
C CYS A 18 39.10 20.54 13.97
N ALA A 19 40.30 21.10 13.93
CA ALA A 19 40.76 22.14 14.84
C ALA A 19 40.21 23.52 14.43
N ASP A 20 40.50 24.55 15.23
CA ASP A 20 40.12 25.94 14.91
C ASP A 20 41.17 26.65 14.01
N SER A 21 42.32 26.03 13.73
CA SER A 21 43.41 26.62 12.94
C SER A 21 44.45 25.60 12.48
N GLU A 22 45.08 25.91 11.35
CA GLU A 22 46.21 25.18 10.76
C GLU A 22 47.46 25.05 11.66
N THR A 23 48.03 23.84 11.70
CA THR A 23 49.37 23.57 12.23
C THR A 23 50.35 23.42 11.08
N CYS A 24 51.16 24.45 10.84
CA CYS A 24 52.12 24.46 9.74
C CYS A 24 53.11 23.27 9.74
N ASP A 25 53.54 22.91 8.52
CA ASP A 25 54.54 21.88 8.20
C ASP A 25 54.12 20.42 8.52
N ASN A 26 52.81 20.13 8.59
CA ASN A 26 52.31 18.76 8.81
C ASN A 26 51.62 18.16 7.57
N GLY A 27 51.40 18.96 6.52
CA GLY A 27 50.72 18.56 5.28
C GLY A 27 49.28 18.08 5.49
N LEU A 28 48.56 18.61 6.47
CA LEU A 28 47.17 18.32 6.76
C LEU A 28 46.34 19.60 6.66
N ASP A 29 45.08 19.47 6.31
CA ASP A 29 44.04 20.47 6.58
C ASP A 29 43.52 20.22 8.01
N ASP A 30 44.14 20.87 9.00
CA ASP A 30 43.81 20.67 10.41
C ASP A 30 42.47 21.30 10.77
N ASP A 31 42.05 22.39 10.13
CA ASP A 31 40.78 23.07 10.40
C ASP A 31 39.62 22.71 9.43
N CYS A 32 39.90 21.84 8.46
CA CYS A 32 38.97 21.27 7.51
C CYS A 32 38.24 22.32 6.66
N ASP A 33 38.90 23.42 6.35
CA ASP A 33 38.34 24.48 5.49
C ASP A 33 38.56 24.23 3.98
N GLY A 34 39.28 23.15 3.66
CA GLY A 34 39.67 22.73 2.31
C GLY A 34 41.02 23.30 1.85
N VAL A 35 41.76 24.01 2.71
CA VAL A 35 43.04 24.63 2.39
C VAL A 35 44.14 24.12 3.33
N VAL A 36 44.95 23.21 2.81
CA VAL A 36 46.11 22.65 3.52
C VAL A 36 47.14 23.76 3.80
N GLU A 37 47.53 23.92 5.06
CA GLU A 37 48.55 24.86 5.51
C GLU A 37 48.26 26.35 5.17
N GLU A 38 47.00 26.79 5.30
CA GLU A 38 46.63 28.21 5.16
C GLU A 38 47.39 29.10 6.16
N GLY A 39 47.92 30.24 5.67
CA GLY A 39 48.64 31.20 6.51
C GLY A 39 50.04 30.73 6.96
N CYS A 40 50.48 29.55 6.49
CA CYS A 40 51.83 29.04 6.70
C CYS A 40 52.81 29.60 5.67
N THR A 41 54.06 29.79 6.10
CA THR A 41 55.10 30.35 5.23
C THR A 41 55.82 29.24 4.47
N CYS A 42 55.88 29.35 3.14
CA CYS A 42 56.64 28.42 2.30
C CYS A 42 57.62 29.14 1.36
N THR A 43 58.60 28.43 0.81
CA THR A 43 59.54 28.99 -0.18
C THR A 43 59.01 28.78 -1.60
N PRO A 44 58.81 29.83 -2.43
CA PRO A 44 58.30 29.66 -3.79
C PRO A 44 59.11 28.65 -4.62
N GLY A 45 58.42 27.63 -5.16
CA GLY A 45 59.01 26.51 -5.89
C GLY A 45 59.29 25.26 -5.05
N GLU A 46 59.07 25.30 -3.73
CA GLU A 46 59.07 24.13 -2.86
C GLU A 46 57.80 23.31 -3.03
N THR A 47 57.91 22.00 -2.83
CA THR A 47 56.78 21.06 -2.86
C THR A 47 56.68 20.32 -1.55
N ALA A 48 55.46 20.13 -1.05
CA ALA A 48 55.18 19.35 0.15
C ALA A 48 54.11 18.29 -0.13
N VAL A 49 54.09 17.25 0.70
CA VAL A 49 52.95 16.33 0.75
C VAL A 49 51.78 17.07 1.40
N CYS A 50 50.58 16.76 0.99
CA CYS A 50 49.36 17.40 1.48
C CYS A 50 48.22 16.40 1.50
N PHE A 51 47.24 16.65 2.36
CA PHE A 51 46.00 15.90 2.42
C PHE A 51 44.91 16.84 2.96
N SER A 52 43.93 17.18 2.12
CA SER A 52 42.85 18.10 2.42
C SER A 52 41.56 17.41 2.91
N GLY A 53 41.55 16.07 2.96
CA GLY A 53 40.45 15.31 3.54
C GLY A 53 40.49 15.30 5.06
N ASN A 54 39.57 14.57 5.68
CA ASN A 54 39.59 14.38 7.14
C ASN A 54 40.95 13.83 7.62
N PRO A 55 41.71 14.55 8.48
CA PRO A 55 43.03 14.11 8.94
C PRO A 55 43.06 12.72 9.58
N ALA A 56 41.94 12.23 10.11
CA ALA A 56 41.81 10.88 10.67
C ALA A 56 41.81 9.78 9.60
N GLY A 57 41.29 10.04 8.40
CA GLY A 57 41.23 9.09 7.27
C GLY A 57 42.49 9.08 6.40
N ARG A 58 43.48 9.92 6.71
CA ARG A 58 44.73 9.98 5.95
C ARG A 58 45.47 8.63 5.98
N ASN A 59 45.78 8.09 4.80
CA ASN A 59 46.40 6.76 4.62
C ASN A 59 45.57 5.60 5.19
N VAL A 60 44.26 5.80 5.34
CA VAL A 60 43.28 4.76 5.66
C VAL A 60 42.56 4.38 4.37
N GLY A 61 42.28 3.09 4.18
CA GLY A 61 41.67 2.60 2.95
C GLY A 61 42.42 3.00 1.68
N GLN A 62 41.68 3.60 0.74
CA GLN A 62 42.23 4.15 -0.50
C GLN A 62 42.72 5.61 -0.37
N CYS A 63 42.43 6.28 0.75
CA CYS A 63 42.80 7.68 0.93
C CYS A 63 44.31 7.83 1.01
N GLY A 64 44.82 8.86 0.36
CA GLY A 64 46.26 9.04 0.21
C GLY A 64 46.66 10.46 -0.15
N ASP A 65 47.89 10.78 0.20
CA ASP A 65 48.45 12.12 0.07
C ASP A 65 48.57 12.57 -1.39
N GLY A 66 48.32 13.85 -1.61
CA GLY A 66 48.67 14.58 -2.82
C GLY A 66 50.02 15.30 -2.69
N THR A 67 50.25 16.24 -3.60
CA THR A 67 51.40 17.15 -3.54
C THR A 67 50.94 18.58 -3.80
N MET A 68 51.35 19.50 -2.93
CA MET A 68 51.13 20.93 -3.08
C MET A 68 52.42 21.63 -3.49
N LEU A 69 52.28 22.70 -4.27
CA LEU A 69 53.37 23.55 -4.72
C LEU A 69 53.27 24.91 -4.03
N CYS A 70 54.36 25.38 -3.44
CA CYS A 70 54.44 26.75 -2.95
C CYS A 70 54.56 27.70 -4.14
N GLU A 71 53.53 28.53 -4.35
CA GLU A 71 53.49 29.55 -5.38
C GLU A 71 53.83 30.94 -4.78
N GLY A 72 53.99 31.95 -5.64
CA GLY A 72 54.28 33.32 -5.20
C GLY A 72 55.65 33.84 -5.62
N SER A 73 56.12 34.91 -4.95
CA SER A 73 57.38 35.56 -5.33
C SER A 73 58.18 36.07 -4.13
N PHE A 74 59.48 35.76 -4.15
CA PHE A 74 60.46 36.14 -3.13
C PHE A 74 60.09 35.66 -1.71
N GLU A 75 59.64 36.54 -0.83
CA GLU A 75 59.39 36.27 0.61
C GLU A 75 57.90 36.00 0.91
N PHE A 76 57.03 36.09 -0.10
CA PHE A 76 55.59 35.83 0.04
C PHE A 76 55.23 34.56 -0.75
N GLY A 77 55.55 33.41 -0.16
CA GLY A 77 55.12 32.11 -0.66
C GLY A 77 53.81 31.68 0.01
N GLU A 78 52.88 31.16 -0.78
CA GLU A 78 51.61 30.59 -0.32
C GLU A 78 51.47 29.19 -0.92
N TRP A 79 50.97 28.24 -0.14
CA TRP A 79 50.71 26.90 -0.63
C TRP A 79 49.56 26.92 -1.63
N GLY A 80 49.80 26.33 -2.81
CA GLY A 80 48.77 26.06 -3.81
C GLY A 80 47.88 24.88 -3.42
N PRO A 81 46.92 24.49 -4.27
CA PRO A 81 46.03 23.38 -4.01
C PRO A 81 46.80 22.06 -3.85
N CYS A 82 46.21 21.16 -3.08
CA CYS A 82 46.71 19.80 -3.00
C CYS A 82 46.29 19.02 -4.25
N GLU A 83 47.26 18.51 -5.01
CA GLU A 83 47.02 17.85 -6.29
C GLU A 83 47.37 16.37 -6.22
N GLY A 84 46.47 15.53 -6.74
CA GLY A 84 46.69 14.08 -6.84
C GLY A 84 46.42 13.28 -5.55
N GLU A 85 45.81 13.90 -4.55
CA GLU A 85 45.31 13.20 -3.36
C GLU A 85 44.11 12.31 -3.70
N SER A 86 43.90 11.28 -2.88
CA SER A 86 42.69 10.45 -2.88
C SER A 86 41.94 10.74 -1.60
N LEU A 87 40.77 11.36 -1.73
CA LEU A 87 39.92 11.78 -0.61
C LEU A 87 38.82 10.76 -0.33
N GLU A 88 38.19 10.93 0.82
CA GLU A 88 37.01 10.18 1.25
C GLU A 88 35.87 10.28 0.23
N GLN A 89 35.25 9.15 -0.06
CA GLN A 89 34.07 9.01 -0.91
C GLN A 89 33.09 8.06 -0.24
N PRO A 90 31.77 8.17 -0.45
CA PRO A 90 30.84 7.19 0.08
C PRO A 90 31.20 5.78 -0.39
N GLU A 91 31.02 4.80 0.51
CA GLU A 91 31.21 3.39 0.20
C GLU A 91 30.49 2.99 -1.09
N MET A 92 31.26 2.42 -2.02
CA MET A 92 30.76 1.96 -3.30
C MET A 92 30.11 0.58 -3.18
N CYS A 93 30.32 -0.11 -2.05
CA CYS A 93 29.73 -1.40 -1.73
C CYS A 93 30.00 -2.45 -2.82
N ASP A 94 31.25 -2.47 -3.29
CA ASP A 94 31.65 -3.26 -4.45
C ASP A 94 32.40 -4.55 -4.06
N VAL A 95 32.68 -5.38 -5.06
CA VAL A 95 33.41 -6.64 -4.85
C VAL A 95 34.90 -6.45 -4.54
N ALA A 96 35.46 -5.28 -4.84
CA ALA A 96 36.84 -4.96 -4.48
C ALA A 96 36.96 -4.77 -2.97
N GLY A 97 35.88 -4.30 -2.32
CA GLY A 97 35.81 -4.12 -0.87
C GLY A 97 36.92 -3.19 -0.40
N LEU A 98 37.03 -2.05 -1.08
CA LEU A 98 37.90 -0.98 -0.65
C LEU A 98 37.16 -0.17 0.41
N ASP A 99 37.94 0.45 1.27
CA ASP A 99 37.49 1.41 2.27
C ASP A 99 37.60 2.78 1.59
N GLU A 100 36.46 3.25 1.07
CA GLU A 100 36.36 4.42 0.22
C GLU A 100 36.11 5.70 1.02
N ASP A 101 35.40 5.60 2.13
CA ASP A 101 35.17 6.71 3.05
C ASP A 101 36.30 6.89 4.08
N CYS A 102 37.24 5.94 4.09
CA CYS A 102 38.49 5.98 4.83
C CYS A 102 38.29 6.01 6.35
N ASP A 103 37.21 5.38 6.83
CA ASP A 103 36.90 5.25 8.25
C ASP A 103 37.59 4.04 8.92
N GLY A 104 38.27 3.21 8.12
CA GLY A 104 39.04 2.05 8.56
C GLY A 104 38.32 0.72 8.37
N ALA A 105 37.17 0.75 7.74
CA ALA A 105 36.31 -0.39 7.51
C ALA A 105 35.94 -0.39 6.00
N ALA A 106 35.63 -1.56 5.41
CA ALA A 106 35.25 -1.61 3.99
C ALA A 106 33.84 -2.19 3.77
N ASN A 107 33.06 -1.55 2.91
CA ASN A 107 31.66 -1.82 2.60
C ASN A 107 30.72 -1.72 3.82
N GLU A 108 30.93 -0.74 4.70
CA GLU A 108 30.05 -0.41 5.82
C GLU A 108 28.87 0.42 5.35
N ASP A 109 27.80 0.45 6.16
CA ASP A 109 26.55 1.13 5.84
C ASP A 109 25.86 0.68 4.52
N CYS A 110 26.33 -0.43 3.94
CA CYS A 110 25.72 -1.12 2.81
C CYS A 110 24.65 -2.14 3.27
N GLU A 111 23.51 -2.21 2.57
CA GLU A 111 22.54 -3.29 2.75
C GLU A 111 23.02 -4.61 2.11
N CYS A 112 23.83 -4.50 1.05
CA CYS A 112 24.37 -5.62 0.29
C CYS A 112 25.64 -5.23 -0.47
N VAL A 113 26.37 -6.22 -0.97
CA VAL A 113 27.55 -6.00 -1.81
C VAL A 113 27.26 -6.42 -3.25
N GLU A 114 27.80 -5.69 -4.24
CA GLU A 114 27.65 -6.08 -5.64
C GLU A 114 28.06 -7.55 -5.86
N GLY A 115 27.25 -8.30 -6.61
CA GLY A 115 27.47 -9.72 -6.84
C GLY A 115 26.88 -10.65 -5.77
N ASP A 116 26.31 -10.11 -4.68
CA ASP A 116 25.44 -10.89 -3.80
C ASP A 116 24.32 -11.57 -4.59
N PRO A 117 23.93 -12.80 -4.19
CA PRO A 117 22.83 -13.48 -4.84
C PRO A 117 21.54 -12.64 -4.74
N PRO A 118 20.68 -12.67 -5.77
CA PRO A 118 19.36 -12.04 -5.69
C PRO A 118 18.56 -12.63 -4.52
N LEU A 119 17.88 -11.77 -3.76
CA LEU A 119 17.00 -12.19 -2.68
C LEU A 119 15.56 -12.28 -3.17
N PRO A 120 14.79 -13.31 -2.76
CA PRO A 120 13.37 -13.38 -3.07
C PRO A 120 12.60 -12.30 -2.30
N CYS A 121 11.55 -11.78 -2.91
CA CYS A 121 10.65 -10.80 -2.30
C CYS A 121 9.22 -11.00 -2.80
N GLY A 122 8.24 -10.50 -2.04
CA GLY A 122 6.82 -10.76 -2.32
C GLY A 122 6.39 -12.18 -1.93
N THR A 123 5.24 -12.61 -2.47
CA THR A 123 4.66 -13.95 -2.26
C THR A 123 4.15 -14.51 -3.59
N ASP A 124 4.06 -15.84 -3.69
CA ASP A 124 3.43 -16.58 -4.79
C ASP A 124 2.06 -17.13 -4.35
N GLU A 125 1.43 -16.47 -3.38
CA GLU A 125 0.10 -16.79 -2.85
C GLU A 125 -0.99 -16.10 -3.66
N GLY A 126 -2.08 -16.81 -3.93
CA GLY A 126 -3.18 -16.29 -4.75
C GLY A 126 -2.73 -15.82 -6.13
N GLU A 127 -3.15 -14.60 -6.49
CA GLU A 127 -2.82 -13.92 -7.74
C GLU A 127 -1.50 -13.15 -7.67
N CYS A 128 -0.82 -13.16 -6.51
CA CYS A 128 0.50 -12.55 -6.39
C CYS A 128 1.56 -13.35 -7.13
N VAL A 129 2.60 -12.64 -7.55
CA VAL A 129 3.81 -13.21 -8.14
C VAL A 129 4.99 -12.70 -7.35
N ALA A 130 5.83 -13.61 -6.87
CA ALA A 130 7.08 -13.27 -6.21
C ALA A 130 8.08 -12.71 -7.21
N GLY A 131 8.93 -11.81 -6.72
CA GLY A 131 9.98 -11.18 -7.49
C GLY A 131 11.35 -11.41 -6.86
N VAL A 132 12.33 -10.65 -7.34
CA VAL A 132 13.69 -10.65 -6.80
C VAL A 132 14.20 -9.24 -6.57
N GLN A 133 15.05 -9.08 -5.55
CA GLN A 133 15.82 -7.87 -5.32
C GLN A 133 17.28 -8.15 -5.64
N ASN A 134 17.83 -7.34 -6.54
CA ASN A 134 19.24 -7.34 -6.88
C ASN A 134 20.00 -6.35 -5.98
N CYS A 135 21.31 -6.52 -5.86
CA CYS A 135 22.15 -5.51 -5.22
C CYS A 135 22.71 -4.56 -6.28
N VAL A 136 22.53 -3.25 -6.11
CA VAL A 136 23.09 -2.22 -6.99
C VAL A 136 23.60 -1.09 -6.11
N LEU A 137 24.92 -0.81 -6.18
CA LEU A 137 25.57 0.26 -5.40
C LEU A 137 25.18 0.23 -3.91
N GLY A 138 25.35 -0.93 -3.27
CA GLY A 138 25.13 -1.07 -1.82
C GLY A 138 23.69 -1.22 -1.37
N SER A 139 22.71 -1.03 -2.25
CA SER A 139 21.29 -1.05 -1.90
C SER A 139 20.55 -2.13 -2.65
N ARG A 140 19.54 -2.74 -2.00
CA ARG A 140 18.65 -3.67 -2.68
C ARG A 140 17.71 -2.89 -3.60
N THR A 141 17.52 -3.40 -4.82
CA THR A 141 16.54 -2.84 -5.75
C THR A 141 15.11 -3.01 -5.23
N ALA A 142 14.17 -2.35 -5.88
CA ALA A 142 12.76 -2.73 -5.77
C ALA A 142 12.58 -4.23 -6.12
N CYS A 143 11.46 -4.79 -5.69
CA CYS A 143 11.09 -6.18 -5.99
C CYS A 143 10.74 -6.33 -7.48
N GLU A 144 11.73 -6.69 -8.29
CA GLU A 144 11.58 -6.78 -9.74
C GLU A 144 10.82 -8.06 -10.12
N GLY A 145 9.83 -7.91 -11.01
CA GLY A 145 9.00 -9.02 -11.48
C GLY A 145 7.85 -9.40 -10.54
N ALA A 146 7.72 -8.77 -9.37
CA ALA A 146 6.62 -9.06 -8.48
C ALA A 146 5.31 -8.37 -8.89
N THR A 147 4.21 -9.08 -8.65
CA THR A 147 2.85 -8.50 -8.63
C THR A 147 2.36 -8.60 -7.20
N GLY A 148 2.14 -7.45 -6.56
CA GLY A 148 1.73 -7.37 -5.16
C GLY A 148 0.22 -7.49 -4.97
N PRO A 149 -0.22 -7.57 -3.71
CA PRO A 149 -1.63 -7.76 -3.37
C PRO A 149 -2.49 -6.56 -3.75
N THR A 150 -3.73 -6.84 -4.13
CA THR A 150 -4.79 -5.88 -4.43
C THR A 150 -6.01 -6.17 -3.58
N ALA A 151 -6.96 -5.24 -3.45
CA ALA A 151 -8.15 -5.49 -2.65
C ALA A 151 -8.97 -6.64 -3.24
N GLU A 152 -9.47 -7.52 -2.38
CA GLU A 152 -10.34 -8.64 -2.74
C GLU A 152 -11.52 -8.21 -3.61
N LEU A 153 -11.80 -9.04 -4.61
CA LEU A 153 -12.99 -8.99 -5.46
C LEU A 153 -13.77 -10.28 -5.27
N CYS A 154 -15.07 -10.25 -5.53
CA CYS A 154 -15.90 -11.45 -5.51
C CYS A 154 -15.78 -12.16 -6.86
N ASP A 155 -14.62 -12.74 -7.15
CA ASP A 155 -14.28 -13.37 -8.43
C ASP A 155 -13.72 -14.79 -8.31
N GLY A 156 -13.59 -15.32 -7.09
CA GLY A 156 -13.10 -16.66 -6.82
C GLY A 156 -11.59 -16.78 -6.79
N LEU A 157 -10.88 -15.65 -6.72
CA LEU A 157 -9.43 -15.56 -6.64
C LEU A 157 -9.02 -14.90 -5.32
N ASP A 158 -7.78 -15.15 -4.90
CA ASP A 158 -7.15 -14.50 -3.75
C ASP A 158 -6.31 -13.33 -4.32
N ASN A 159 -6.93 -12.15 -4.37
CA ASN A 159 -6.34 -10.94 -4.96
C ASN A 159 -5.41 -10.22 -3.98
N ASP A 160 -5.61 -10.38 -2.68
CA ASP A 160 -4.87 -9.73 -1.61
C ASP A 160 -3.76 -10.61 -0.99
N CYS A 161 -3.70 -11.86 -1.46
CA CYS A 161 -2.64 -12.83 -1.24
C CYS A 161 -2.43 -13.17 0.23
N ASP A 162 -3.53 -13.19 1.01
CA ASP A 162 -3.52 -13.57 2.42
C ASP A 162 -3.81 -15.06 2.66
N GLY A 163 -4.10 -15.80 1.58
CA GLY A 163 -4.37 -17.23 1.58
C GLY A 163 -5.85 -17.61 1.73
N ASN A 164 -6.73 -16.62 1.84
CA ASN A 164 -8.17 -16.79 1.80
C ASN A 164 -8.71 -16.26 0.46
N VAL A 165 -9.88 -16.75 0.08
CA VAL A 165 -10.49 -16.41 -1.21
C VAL A 165 -11.81 -15.70 -0.94
N ASP A 166 -11.97 -14.51 -1.54
CA ASP A 166 -13.15 -13.64 -1.44
C ASP A 166 -13.60 -13.31 -0.02
N GLU A 167 -12.68 -13.15 0.94
CA GLU A 167 -13.02 -12.96 2.34
C GLU A 167 -13.47 -11.53 2.68
N MET A 168 -14.30 -11.42 3.72
CA MET A 168 -14.80 -10.15 4.26
C MET A 168 -15.57 -9.26 3.26
N LEU A 169 -15.94 -9.79 2.09
CA LEU A 169 -16.72 -9.08 1.08
C LEU A 169 -18.23 -9.18 1.36
N THR A 170 -18.86 -8.01 1.48
CA THR A 170 -20.32 -7.90 1.66
C THR A 170 -20.91 -6.83 0.75
N ARG A 171 -22.17 -7.00 0.35
CA ARG A 171 -22.94 -5.99 -0.40
C ARG A 171 -24.40 -5.98 0.01
N SER A 172 -25.10 -4.87 -0.27
CA SER A 172 -26.55 -4.80 -0.06
C SER A 172 -27.32 -5.50 -1.17
N CYS A 173 -28.46 -6.09 -0.80
CA CYS A 173 -29.38 -6.81 -1.70
C CYS A 173 -30.84 -6.49 -1.34
N GLY A 174 -31.78 -6.76 -2.26
CA GLY A 174 -33.20 -6.47 -2.07
C GLY A 174 -33.61 -5.02 -2.38
N THR A 175 -34.79 -4.63 -1.89
CA THR A 175 -35.41 -3.31 -2.08
C THR A 175 -36.25 -2.91 -0.85
N ASP A 176 -36.61 -1.64 -0.72
CA ASP A 176 -37.51 -1.10 0.31
C ASP A 176 -38.91 -0.74 -0.23
N VAL A 177 -39.25 -1.29 -1.40
CA VAL A 177 -40.58 -1.16 -2.02
C VAL A 177 -41.54 -2.18 -1.40
N GLY A 178 -42.75 -1.72 -1.05
CA GLY A 178 -43.81 -2.60 -0.56
C GLY A 178 -43.47 -3.30 0.76
N ALA A 179 -43.67 -4.62 0.77
CA ALA A 179 -43.33 -5.51 1.87
C ALA A 179 -41.84 -5.89 1.92
N CYS A 180 -41.07 -5.58 0.88
CA CYS A 180 -39.66 -5.94 0.81
C CYS A 180 -38.80 -5.12 1.77
N ALA A 181 -37.64 -5.69 2.11
CA ALA A 181 -36.61 -5.02 2.88
C ALA A 181 -35.23 -5.37 2.34
N PHE A 182 -34.30 -4.44 2.48
CA PHE A 182 -32.89 -4.68 2.18
C PHE A 182 -32.29 -5.71 3.13
N GLY A 183 -31.39 -6.52 2.59
CA GLY A 183 -30.51 -7.41 3.34
C GLY A 183 -29.04 -7.22 2.94
N THR A 184 -28.21 -8.17 3.37
CA THR A 184 -26.78 -8.23 3.04
C THR A 184 -26.45 -9.58 2.42
N GLU A 185 -25.70 -9.57 1.32
CA GLU A 185 -25.06 -10.75 0.74
C GLU A 185 -23.58 -10.74 1.13
N THR A 186 -23.06 -11.93 1.43
CA THR A 186 -21.63 -12.18 1.65
C THR A 186 -21.09 -12.95 0.45
N CYS A 187 -19.91 -12.59 -0.03
CA CYS A 187 -19.24 -13.38 -1.08
C CYS A 187 -18.55 -14.60 -0.46
N ALA A 188 -18.55 -15.70 -1.21
CA ALA A 188 -17.65 -16.82 -1.01
C ALA A 188 -17.42 -17.52 -2.37
N ASP A 189 -16.16 -17.84 -2.68
CA ASP A 189 -15.75 -18.61 -3.87
C ASP A 189 -16.32 -18.04 -5.20
N GLY A 190 -16.27 -16.73 -5.38
CA GLY A 190 -16.72 -15.97 -6.56
C GLY A 190 -18.24 -15.83 -6.68
N GLY A 191 -18.98 -16.24 -5.64
CA GLY A 191 -20.43 -16.21 -5.60
C GLY A 191 -20.97 -15.39 -4.43
N TRP A 192 -21.95 -14.53 -4.71
CA TRP A 192 -22.74 -13.89 -3.65
C TRP A 192 -23.75 -14.87 -3.08
N GLY A 193 -23.75 -15.02 -1.76
CA GLY A 193 -24.65 -15.89 -1.02
C GLY A 193 -26.10 -15.39 -0.98
N ALA A 194 -26.87 -15.91 -0.03
CA ALA A 194 -28.25 -15.48 0.17
C ALA A 194 -28.32 -14.04 0.72
N CYS A 195 -29.42 -13.35 0.40
CA CYS A 195 -29.71 -12.03 0.95
C CYS A 195 -30.19 -12.15 2.41
N GLU A 196 -29.27 -12.13 3.35
CA GLU A 196 -29.58 -12.28 4.78
C GLU A 196 -30.20 -10.99 5.35
N GLY A 197 -31.28 -11.15 6.10
CA GLY A 197 -32.01 -10.04 6.73
C GLY A 197 -32.94 -9.27 5.78
N GLY A 198 -32.92 -9.57 4.49
CA GLY A 198 -33.85 -9.00 3.51
C GLY A 198 -35.16 -9.79 3.40
N THR A 199 -36.21 -9.10 2.96
CA THR A 199 -37.47 -9.73 2.55
C THR A 199 -37.53 -9.72 1.03
N ALA A 200 -37.55 -10.90 0.43
CA ALA A 200 -37.61 -11.06 -1.02
C ALA A 200 -39.05 -10.83 -1.55
N PRO A 201 -39.20 -10.43 -2.82
CA PRO A 201 -40.48 -10.41 -3.52
C PRO A 201 -41.29 -11.69 -3.32
N GLY A 202 -42.52 -11.52 -2.86
CA GLY A 202 -43.51 -12.55 -2.67
C GLY A 202 -44.42 -12.75 -3.89
N THR A 203 -45.57 -13.36 -3.65
CA THR A 203 -46.68 -13.38 -4.61
C THR A 203 -47.76 -12.48 -4.06
N GLU A 204 -48.28 -11.59 -4.89
CA GLU A 204 -49.35 -10.67 -4.53
C GLU A 204 -50.54 -11.36 -3.85
N SER A 205 -50.90 -10.81 -2.70
CA SER A 205 -52.13 -11.12 -1.97
C SER A 205 -53.02 -9.89 -1.93
N CYS A 206 -54.34 -10.09 -1.88
CA CYS A 206 -55.29 -8.99 -1.73
C CYS A 206 -55.34 -8.52 -0.28
N ASP A 207 -54.30 -7.82 0.18
CA ASP A 207 -54.14 -7.37 1.56
C ASP A 207 -53.82 -5.87 1.72
N GLY A 208 -53.67 -5.14 0.61
CA GLY A 208 -53.37 -3.72 0.59
C GLY A 208 -51.88 -3.39 0.67
N THR A 209 -51.02 -4.41 0.58
CA THR A 209 -49.57 -4.32 0.51
C THR A 209 -49.10 -4.71 -0.89
N ASP A 210 -47.93 -4.20 -1.27
CA ASP A 210 -47.17 -4.61 -2.46
C ASP A 210 -46.24 -5.75 -2.01
N ASP A 211 -46.66 -7.00 -2.19
CA ASP A 211 -45.95 -8.20 -1.71
C ASP A 211 -44.80 -8.60 -2.64
N ASP A 212 -44.92 -8.36 -3.94
CA ASP A 212 -43.92 -8.68 -4.96
C ASP A 212 -42.94 -7.53 -5.28
N CYS A 213 -43.20 -6.37 -4.67
CA CYS A 213 -42.32 -5.22 -4.61
C CYS A 213 -42.05 -4.59 -5.99
N ASP A 214 -43.02 -4.67 -6.89
CA ASP A 214 -42.96 -4.05 -8.22
C ASP A 214 -43.36 -2.56 -8.23
N GLY A 215 -43.89 -2.06 -7.11
CA GLY A 215 -44.35 -0.69 -6.92
C GLY A 215 -45.86 -0.50 -7.09
N SER A 216 -46.59 -1.57 -7.39
CA SER A 216 -48.05 -1.63 -7.49
C SER A 216 -48.63 -2.38 -6.29
N VAL A 217 -49.87 -2.10 -5.93
CA VAL A 217 -50.51 -2.70 -4.74
C VAL A 217 -51.69 -3.54 -5.19
N ASP A 218 -51.66 -4.84 -4.84
CA ASP A 218 -52.66 -5.87 -5.15
C ASP A 218 -52.97 -6.05 -6.65
N GLU A 219 -51.99 -5.86 -7.52
CA GLU A 219 -52.18 -6.03 -8.96
C GLU A 219 -52.29 -7.50 -9.36
N ASN A 220 -53.06 -7.76 -10.43
CA ASN A 220 -53.29 -9.09 -10.97
C ASN A 220 -53.90 -10.11 -9.98
N VAL A 221 -54.35 -9.70 -8.79
CA VAL A 221 -55.04 -10.56 -7.82
C VAL A 221 -56.53 -10.63 -8.14
N MET A 222 -57.03 -11.84 -8.44
CA MET A 222 -58.44 -12.12 -8.74
C MET A 222 -58.93 -13.35 -8.00
N ARG A 223 -60.23 -13.41 -7.72
CA ARG A 223 -60.89 -14.61 -7.19
C ARG A 223 -62.26 -14.84 -7.80
N ASP A 224 -62.72 -16.08 -7.75
CA ASP A 224 -64.07 -16.45 -8.14
C ASP A 224 -65.10 -16.02 -7.09
N CYS A 225 -66.30 -15.68 -7.53
CA CYS A 225 -67.42 -15.26 -6.68
C CYS A 225 -68.75 -15.80 -7.24
N GLY A 226 -69.81 -15.81 -6.44
CA GLY A 226 -71.12 -16.38 -6.82
C GLY A 226 -71.26 -17.87 -6.50
N SER A 227 -72.28 -18.53 -7.06
CA SER A 227 -72.54 -19.97 -6.87
C SER A 227 -73.11 -20.63 -8.14
N ASP A 228 -73.05 -21.95 -8.22
CA ASP A 228 -73.63 -22.77 -9.29
C ASP A 228 -74.94 -23.46 -8.88
N VAL A 229 -75.60 -22.97 -7.83
CA VAL A 229 -76.88 -23.51 -7.35
C VAL A 229 -78.03 -22.88 -8.13
N GLY A 230 -78.93 -23.71 -8.66
CA GLY A 230 -80.11 -23.26 -9.40
C GLY A 230 -79.75 -22.55 -10.71
N ALA A 231 -80.31 -21.36 -10.93
CA ALA A 231 -79.99 -20.51 -12.08
C ALA A 231 -78.76 -19.59 -11.87
N CYS A 232 -78.10 -19.67 -10.71
CA CYS A 232 -76.93 -18.84 -10.40
C CYS A 232 -75.71 -19.22 -11.26
N GLY A 233 -74.79 -18.27 -11.42
CA GLY A 233 -73.53 -18.49 -12.12
C GLY A 233 -72.37 -17.78 -11.43
N PHE A 234 -71.17 -18.34 -11.55
CA PHE A 234 -69.93 -17.71 -11.06
C PHE A 234 -69.57 -16.44 -11.83
N GLY A 235 -68.95 -15.50 -11.13
CA GLY A 235 -68.27 -14.34 -11.68
C GLY A 235 -66.84 -14.25 -11.14
N THR A 236 -66.18 -13.11 -11.40
CA THR A 236 -64.83 -12.82 -10.90
C THR A 236 -64.82 -11.49 -10.17
N GLU A 237 -64.13 -11.46 -9.03
CA GLU A 237 -63.79 -10.24 -8.30
C GLU A 237 -62.33 -9.89 -8.53
N LEU A 238 -62.08 -8.63 -8.87
CA LEU A 238 -60.73 -8.06 -8.93
C LEU A 238 -60.40 -7.44 -7.56
N CYS A 239 -59.18 -7.67 -7.07
CA CYS A 239 -58.69 -6.94 -5.91
C CYS A 239 -58.28 -5.51 -6.28
N THR A 240 -58.56 -4.55 -5.41
CA THR A 240 -57.99 -3.21 -5.50
C THR A 240 -57.75 -2.68 -4.09
N SER A 241 -56.49 -2.49 -3.71
CA SER A 241 -56.11 -1.90 -2.41
C SER A 241 -56.68 -2.63 -1.19
N GLY A 242 -56.49 -3.96 -1.15
CA GLY A 242 -56.84 -4.84 -0.04
C GLY A 242 -58.31 -5.25 0.01
N ALA A 243 -59.08 -4.94 -1.02
CA ALA A 243 -60.50 -5.29 -1.10
C ALA A 243 -60.87 -5.85 -2.48
N PHE A 244 -61.58 -6.98 -2.46
CA PHE A 244 -62.26 -7.49 -3.64
C PHE A 244 -63.49 -6.63 -3.93
N GLY A 245 -63.58 -6.15 -5.17
CA GLY A 245 -64.69 -5.33 -5.66
C GLY A 245 -65.98 -6.12 -5.89
N GLU A 246 -66.86 -5.59 -6.73
CA GLU A 246 -68.10 -6.27 -7.10
C GLU A 246 -67.85 -7.54 -7.93
N CYS A 247 -68.69 -8.54 -7.73
CA CYS A 247 -68.65 -9.80 -8.46
C CYS A 247 -69.11 -9.60 -9.91
N MET A 248 -68.15 -9.46 -10.83
CA MET A 248 -68.46 -9.21 -12.24
C MET A 248 -68.78 -10.51 -12.97
N GLY A 249 -69.91 -10.51 -13.70
CA GLY A 249 -70.32 -11.63 -14.53
C GLY A 249 -71.08 -12.74 -13.80
N ALA A 250 -71.30 -12.62 -12.49
CA ALA A 250 -72.19 -13.53 -11.78
C ALA A 250 -73.65 -13.33 -12.15
N THR A 251 -74.43 -14.40 -12.03
CA THR A 251 -75.89 -14.35 -12.10
C THR A 251 -76.43 -14.51 -10.69
N ASP A 252 -76.96 -13.43 -10.13
CA ASP A 252 -77.53 -13.41 -8.78
C ASP A 252 -78.90 -14.10 -8.73
N PRO A 253 -79.29 -14.68 -7.58
CA PRO A 253 -80.61 -15.24 -7.40
C PRO A 253 -81.67 -14.15 -7.57
N VAL A 254 -82.66 -14.43 -8.42
CA VAL A 254 -83.82 -13.55 -8.58
C VAL A 254 -84.90 -13.94 -7.58
N ALA A 255 -85.81 -13.02 -7.26
CA ALA A 255 -86.89 -13.32 -6.32
C ALA A 255 -87.72 -14.51 -6.84
N GLU A 256 -87.77 -15.59 -6.04
CA GLU A 256 -88.42 -16.85 -6.38
C GLU A 256 -89.86 -16.61 -6.88
N SER A 257 -90.11 -16.98 -8.13
CA SER A 257 -91.47 -17.18 -8.59
C SER A 257 -91.90 -18.55 -8.09
N CYS A 258 -92.98 -18.66 -7.29
CA CYS A 258 -93.46 -19.96 -6.77
C CYS A 258 -93.98 -20.89 -7.88
N ASN A 259 -93.11 -21.34 -8.79
CA ASN A 259 -93.36 -22.08 -10.01
C ASN A 259 -92.76 -23.51 -9.95
N GLY A 260 -92.03 -23.85 -8.87
CA GLY A 260 -91.42 -25.16 -8.65
C GLY A 260 -90.01 -25.35 -9.23
N SER A 261 -89.40 -24.28 -9.76
CA SER A 261 -87.98 -24.20 -10.12
C SER A 261 -87.19 -23.40 -9.07
N ASP A 262 -85.91 -23.73 -8.90
CA ASP A 262 -84.96 -22.98 -8.07
C ASP A 262 -84.42 -21.80 -8.89
N ASP A 263 -85.15 -20.67 -8.85
CA ASP A 263 -84.88 -19.41 -9.55
C ASP A 263 -83.92 -18.49 -8.76
#